data_AF-A0A3D4HC84-F1
#
_entry.id   AF-A0A3D4HC84-F1
#
_cell.length_a   1.000
_cell.length_b   1.000
_cell.length_c   1.000
_cell.angle_alpha   90.00
_cell.angle_beta   90.00
_cell.angle_gamma   90.00
#
_symmetry.space_group_name_H-M   'P 1'
#
loop_
_entity.id
_entity.type
_entity.pdbx_description
1 polymer ?
#
loop_
_entity_poly.entity_id
_entity_poly.type
_entity_poly.pdbx_seq_one_letter_code
_entity_poly.pdbx_strand_id
1 'polypeptide(L)'
;MKLKLLTFFILSSLIIVPSVSSQTATPLSRKQIVTEKVASRQAEIRSKISAVRRERIRNYFGKMVVRIEATIERLQILIDRIETRIAKIKEGDEEINTTEVEITVTDAKETLEKAKTELDNLKTNLEDMLASDNPRDNFQDVRNSLKTVIGYIREAHKSLAIAIGNIKGLRVGDFK
;
A
#
# COMPACT_ATOMS: atom_id res chain seq x y z
N MET A 1 92.21 17.21 12.41
CA MET A 1 93.48 16.46 12.27
C MET A 1 93.33 15.10 12.94
N LYS A 2 93.68 14.02 12.22
CA LYS A 2 93.93 12.62 12.68
C LYS A 2 92.69 11.85 13.18
N LEU A 3 92.05 10.91 12.46
CA LEU A 3 92.47 9.68 11.74
C LEU A 3 92.73 8.47 12.67
N LYS A 4 92.05 7.35 12.32
CA LYS A 4 92.31 5.91 12.57
C LYS A 4 91.39 5.23 13.60
N LEU A 5 90.50 4.34 13.12
CA LEU A 5 90.58 2.85 13.09
C LEU A 5 90.29 2.27 14.49
N LEU A 6 89.45 1.26 14.73
CA LEU A 6 89.38 -0.04 14.06
C LEU A 6 88.12 -0.82 14.55
N THR A 7 87.52 -1.53 13.62
CA THR A 7 86.59 -2.68 13.66
C THR A 7 86.39 -3.50 14.95
N PHE A 8 85.14 -3.95 15.20
CA PHE A 8 84.73 -5.35 15.52
C PHE A 8 83.19 -5.41 15.47
N PHE A 9 82.58 -5.91 14.39
CA PHE A 9 81.96 -7.25 14.30
C PHE A 9 81.15 -7.64 15.55
N ILE A 10 79.81 -7.60 15.46
CA ILE A 10 78.93 -8.78 15.59
C ILE A 10 77.50 -8.37 15.22
N LEU A 11 77.05 -9.03 14.16
CA LEU A 11 75.73 -9.07 13.58
C LEU A 11 74.79 -9.84 14.53
N SER A 12 73.81 -9.16 15.13
CA SER A 12 72.69 -9.78 15.85
C SER A 12 71.41 -9.44 15.09
N SER A 13 71.06 -10.30 14.13
CA SER A 13 69.80 -10.25 13.40
C SER A 13 68.67 -10.69 14.32
N LEU A 14 67.91 -9.72 14.81
CA LEU A 14 66.65 -9.93 15.53
C LEU A 14 65.57 -10.34 14.52
N ILE A 15 65.34 -11.65 14.37
CA ILE A 15 64.23 -12.19 13.57
C ILE A 15 62.96 -12.03 14.41
N ILE A 16 62.14 -11.04 14.05
CA ILE A 16 60.76 -10.91 14.55
C ILE A 16 59.94 -11.99 13.82
N VAL A 17 59.67 -13.11 14.51
CA VAL A 17 58.72 -14.11 14.03
C VAL A 17 57.30 -13.59 14.34
N PRO A 18 56.39 -13.49 13.37
CA PRO A 18 55.01 -13.16 13.66
C PRO A 18 54.37 -14.32 14.43
N SER A 19 53.91 -14.04 15.64
CA SER A 19 53.08 -14.96 16.42
C SER A 19 51.77 -15.19 15.67
N VAL A 20 51.67 -16.34 15.01
CA VAL A 20 50.39 -16.87 14.50
C VAL A 20 49.54 -17.19 15.72
N SER A 21 48.72 -16.21 16.13
CA SER A 21 47.65 -16.44 17.09
C SER A 21 46.55 -17.24 16.39
N SER A 22 46.70 -18.56 16.38
CA SER A 22 45.65 -19.48 16.00
C SER A 22 44.52 -19.36 17.03
N GLN A 23 43.50 -18.57 16.71
CA GLN A 23 42.21 -18.60 17.40
C GLN A 23 41.62 -20.00 17.21
N THR A 24 41.84 -20.88 18.18
CA THR A 24 41.09 -22.13 18.28
C THR A 24 39.66 -21.77 18.68
N ALA A 25 38.74 -21.79 17.72
CA ALA A 25 37.32 -21.82 18.01
C ALA A 25 37.05 -22.98 18.97
N THR A 26 36.62 -22.70 20.20
CA THR A 26 36.23 -23.72 21.16
C THR A 26 35.04 -24.50 20.60
N PRO A 27 35.09 -25.85 20.59
CA PRO A 27 33.99 -26.65 20.06
C PRO A 27 32.72 -26.42 20.91
N LEU A 28 31.63 -26.01 20.25
CA LEU A 28 30.34 -25.82 20.89
C LEU A 28 29.88 -27.12 21.59
N SER A 29 29.40 -26.99 22.82
CA SER A 29 28.79 -28.09 23.57
C SER A 29 27.60 -28.67 22.79
N ARG A 30 27.37 -29.99 22.88
CA ARG A 30 26.22 -30.67 22.26
C ARG A 30 24.89 -29.97 22.57
N LYS A 31 24.75 -29.38 23.76
CA LYS A 31 23.59 -28.58 24.18
C LYS A 31 23.45 -27.30 23.35
N GLN A 32 24.55 -26.59 23.10
CA GLN A 32 24.59 -25.36 22.30
C GLN A 32 24.24 -25.64 20.82
N ILE A 33 24.74 -26.75 20.26
CA ILE A 33 24.41 -27.17 18.89
C ILE A 33 22.92 -27.50 18.76
N VAL A 34 22.33 -28.17 19.75
CA VAL A 34 20.88 -28.47 19.74
C VAL A 34 20.05 -27.19 19.87
N THR A 35 20.42 -26.26 20.76
CA THR A 35 19.71 -24.99 20.91
C THR A 35 19.78 -24.14 19.65
N GLU A 36 20.94 -24.08 18.99
CA GLU A 36 21.12 -23.33 17.75
C GLU A 36 20.32 -23.93 16.59
N LYS A 37 20.28 -25.27 16.47
CA LYS A 37 19.43 -25.97 15.50
C LYS A 37 17.93 -25.77 15.74
N VAL A 38 17.50 -25.69 17.00
CA VAL A 38 16.10 -25.41 17.33
C VAL A 38 15.76 -23.95 17.00
N ALA A 39 16.61 -23.01 17.35
CA ALA A 39 16.43 -21.59 17.06
C ALA A 39 16.37 -21.32 15.55
N SER A 40 17.28 -21.91 14.75
CA SER A 40 17.29 -21.75 13.30
C SER A 40 16.04 -22.35 12.63
N ARG A 41 15.62 -23.54 13.05
CA ARG A 41 14.34 -24.15 12.59
C ARG A 41 13.14 -23.28 12.96
N GLN A 42 13.08 -22.75 14.17
CA GLN A 42 12.00 -21.86 14.60
C GLN A 42 11.96 -20.57 13.78
N ALA A 43 13.12 -19.97 13.50
CA ALA A 43 13.22 -18.78 12.66
C ALA A 43 12.76 -19.06 11.21
N GLU A 44 13.17 -20.20 10.64
CA GLU A 44 12.75 -20.61 9.30
C GLU A 44 11.23 -20.85 9.22
N ILE A 45 10.65 -21.54 10.21
CA ILE A 45 9.20 -21.77 10.28
C ILE A 45 8.46 -20.45 10.42
N ARG A 46 8.90 -19.54 11.30
CA ARG A 46 8.30 -18.20 11.46
C ARG A 46 8.34 -17.41 10.16
N SER A 47 9.49 -17.45 9.46
CA SER A 47 9.65 -16.79 8.15
C SER A 47 8.66 -17.34 7.13
N LYS A 48 8.58 -18.68 6.96
CA LYS A 48 7.63 -19.32 6.04
C LYS A 48 6.17 -18.98 6.37
N ILE A 49 5.79 -19.03 7.65
CA ILE A 49 4.43 -18.67 8.09
C ILE A 49 4.12 -17.20 7.77
N SER A 50 5.06 -16.29 8.05
CA SER A 50 4.89 -14.86 7.76
C SER A 50 4.70 -14.60 6.26
N ALA A 51 5.47 -15.29 5.40
CA ALA A 51 5.37 -15.17 3.95
C ALA A 51 4.00 -15.66 3.44
N VAL A 52 3.56 -16.85 3.87
CA VAL A 52 2.24 -17.37 3.51
C VAL A 52 1.11 -16.45 3.97
N ARG A 53 1.24 -15.87 5.18
CA ARG A 53 0.26 -14.93 5.70
C ARG A 53 0.20 -13.63 4.87
N ARG A 54 1.35 -13.05 4.52
CA ARG A 54 1.43 -11.87 3.65
C ARG A 54 0.77 -12.14 2.31
N GLU A 55 1.05 -13.29 1.72
CA GLU A 55 0.48 -13.68 0.43
C GLU A 55 -1.05 -13.86 0.48
N ARG A 56 -1.57 -14.46 1.56
CA ARG A 56 -3.03 -14.55 1.77
C ARG A 56 -3.68 -13.16 1.90
N ILE A 57 -3.04 -12.24 2.62
CA ILE A 57 -3.53 -10.88 2.77
C ILE A 57 -3.56 -10.18 1.42
N ARG A 58 -2.45 -10.24 0.66
CA ARG A 58 -2.36 -9.65 -0.68
C ARG A 58 -3.44 -10.18 -1.62
N ASN A 59 -3.63 -11.50 -1.66
CA ASN A 59 -4.66 -12.12 -2.50
C ASN A 59 -6.08 -11.70 -2.10
N TYR A 60 -6.38 -11.67 -0.80
CA TYR A 60 -7.68 -11.23 -0.31
C TYR A 60 -7.93 -9.76 -0.65
N PHE A 61 -6.93 -8.91 -0.42
CA PHE A 61 -7.02 -7.48 -0.67
C PHE A 61 -7.11 -7.17 -2.17
N GLY A 62 -6.34 -7.84 -3.01
CA GLY A 62 -6.41 -7.71 -4.47
C GLY A 62 -7.80 -7.99 -5.02
N LYS A 63 -8.48 -9.06 -4.53
CA LYS A 63 -9.88 -9.32 -4.90
C LYS A 63 -10.83 -8.20 -4.49
N MET A 64 -10.54 -7.53 -3.38
CA MET A 64 -11.35 -6.42 -2.90
C MET A 64 -11.15 -5.18 -3.76
N VAL A 65 -9.90 -4.84 -4.08
CA VAL A 65 -9.53 -3.74 -4.99
C VAL A 65 -10.25 -3.89 -6.33
N VAL A 66 -10.17 -5.07 -6.96
CA VAL A 66 -10.84 -5.34 -8.24
C VAL A 66 -12.35 -5.06 -8.17
N ARG A 67 -13.00 -5.44 -7.07
CA ARG A 67 -14.45 -5.19 -6.87
C ARG A 67 -14.75 -3.70 -6.68
N ILE A 68 -13.88 -2.98 -5.99
CA ILE A 68 -14.01 -1.54 -5.76
C ILE A 68 -13.81 -0.79 -7.07
N GLU A 69 -12.76 -1.10 -7.84
CA GLU A 69 -12.50 -0.51 -9.17
C GLU A 69 -13.66 -0.73 -10.12
N ALA A 70 -14.17 -1.98 -10.20
CA ALA A 70 -15.34 -2.29 -11.02
C ALA A 70 -16.62 -1.56 -10.55
N THR A 71 -16.69 -1.14 -9.28
CA THR A 71 -17.80 -0.33 -8.77
C THR A 71 -17.62 1.13 -9.14
N ILE A 72 -16.40 1.66 -9.03
CA ILE A 72 -16.06 3.02 -9.49
C ILE A 72 -16.36 3.17 -10.98
N GLU A 73 -15.97 2.21 -11.80
CA GLU A 73 -16.26 2.18 -13.24
C GLU A 73 -17.77 2.20 -13.52
N ARG A 74 -18.55 1.38 -12.80
CA ARG A 74 -20.02 1.38 -12.93
C ARG A 74 -20.65 2.72 -12.58
N LEU A 75 -20.13 3.43 -11.57
CA LEU A 75 -20.61 4.77 -11.21
C LEU A 75 -20.21 5.81 -12.26
N GLN A 76 -19.01 5.70 -12.85
CA GLN A 76 -18.59 6.56 -13.96
C GLN A 76 -19.51 6.41 -15.17
N ILE A 77 -19.82 5.19 -15.57
CA ILE A 77 -20.77 4.93 -16.66
C ILE A 77 -22.15 5.53 -16.35
N LEU A 78 -22.59 5.49 -15.08
CA LEU A 78 -23.85 6.09 -14.67
C LEU A 78 -23.83 7.61 -14.76
N ILE A 79 -22.73 8.25 -14.38
CA ILE A 79 -22.49 9.68 -14.56
C ILE A 79 -22.62 10.04 -16.04
N ASP A 80 -21.89 9.36 -16.92
CA ASP A 80 -21.88 9.68 -18.36
C ASP A 80 -23.29 9.55 -18.97
N ARG A 81 -24.06 8.54 -18.53
CA ARG A 81 -25.46 8.35 -18.95
C ARG A 81 -26.37 9.47 -18.46
N ILE A 82 -26.17 9.94 -17.23
CA ILE A 82 -26.94 11.05 -16.66
C ILE A 82 -26.62 12.35 -17.42
N GLU A 83 -25.35 12.63 -17.69
CA GLU A 83 -24.93 13.81 -18.46
C GLU A 83 -25.51 13.81 -19.88
N THR A 84 -25.45 12.66 -20.55
CA THR A 84 -26.10 12.47 -21.86
C THR A 84 -27.61 12.74 -21.78
N ARG A 85 -28.25 12.37 -20.66
CA ARG A 85 -29.68 12.61 -20.46
C ARG A 85 -29.98 14.09 -20.24
N ILE A 86 -29.15 14.80 -19.47
CA ILE A 86 -29.26 16.24 -19.25
C ILE A 86 -29.13 16.99 -20.58
N ALA A 87 -28.13 16.65 -21.39
CA ALA A 87 -27.94 17.26 -22.72
C ALA A 87 -29.19 17.11 -23.59
N LYS A 88 -29.77 15.91 -23.65
CA LYS A 88 -31.01 15.65 -24.40
C LYS A 88 -32.23 16.41 -23.87
N ILE A 89 -32.28 16.70 -22.57
CA ILE A 89 -33.37 17.51 -21.99
C ILE A 89 -33.22 18.96 -22.47
N LYS A 90 -32.00 19.52 -22.39
CA LYS A 90 -31.71 20.88 -22.86
C LYS A 90 -31.96 21.07 -24.36
N GLU A 91 -31.65 20.06 -25.17
CA GLU A 91 -31.94 20.06 -26.61
C GLU A 91 -33.44 19.99 -26.94
N GLY A 92 -34.23 19.35 -26.07
CA GLY A 92 -35.66 19.15 -26.30
C GLY A 92 -36.54 20.32 -25.83
N ASP A 93 -36.12 21.00 -24.76
CA ASP A 93 -36.82 22.16 -24.18
C ASP A 93 -35.84 23.00 -23.35
N GLU A 94 -35.47 24.17 -23.89
CA GLU A 94 -34.49 25.07 -23.27
C GLU A 94 -35.00 25.72 -21.97
N GLU A 95 -36.31 25.69 -21.71
CA GLU A 95 -36.89 26.28 -20.49
C GLU A 95 -36.76 25.36 -19.26
N ILE A 96 -36.44 24.07 -19.46
CA ILE A 96 -36.28 23.12 -18.36
C ILE A 96 -34.97 23.41 -17.61
N ASN A 97 -35.10 23.87 -16.36
CA ASN A 97 -33.95 24.10 -15.50
C ASN A 97 -33.32 22.77 -15.00
N THR A 98 -32.11 22.48 -15.46
CA THR A 98 -31.35 21.28 -15.04
C THR A 98 -30.26 21.56 -14.01
N THR A 99 -30.14 22.80 -13.52
CA THR A 99 -28.99 23.26 -12.71
C THR A 99 -28.74 22.39 -11.48
N GLU A 100 -29.79 22.02 -10.74
CA GLU A 100 -29.66 21.20 -9.54
C GLU A 100 -29.12 19.79 -9.85
N VAL A 101 -29.54 19.21 -10.98
CA VAL A 101 -29.05 17.90 -11.42
C VAL A 101 -27.57 17.97 -11.77
N GLU A 102 -27.15 19.02 -12.46
CA GLU A 102 -25.74 19.23 -12.85
C GLU A 102 -24.83 19.42 -11.64
N ILE A 103 -25.28 20.17 -10.63
CA ILE A 103 -24.56 20.31 -9.35
C ILE A 103 -24.43 18.94 -8.69
N THR A 104 -25.53 18.19 -8.57
CA THR A 104 -25.52 16.87 -7.92
C THR A 104 -24.60 15.87 -8.64
N VAL A 105 -24.54 15.93 -9.98
CA VAL A 105 -23.62 15.10 -10.79
C VAL A 105 -22.18 15.52 -10.57
N THR A 106 -21.91 16.82 -10.45
CA THR A 106 -20.58 17.36 -10.15
C THR A 106 -20.10 16.88 -8.79
N ASP A 107 -20.94 16.96 -7.75
CA ASP A 107 -20.63 16.45 -6.41
C ASP A 107 -20.32 14.94 -6.42
N ALA A 108 -21.09 14.17 -7.21
CA ALA A 108 -20.84 12.74 -7.39
C ALA A 108 -19.48 12.46 -8.06
N LYS A 109 -19.10 13.25 -9.08
CA LYS A 109 -17.80 13.15 -9.75
C LYS A 109 -16.66 13.43 -8.77
N GLU A 110 -16.73 14.55 -8.04
CA GLU A 110 -15.70 14.91 -7.06
C GLU A 110 -15.53 13.86 -5.97
N THR A 111 -16.65 13.32 -5.48
CA THR A 111 -16.63 12.25 -4.47
C THR A 111 -16.04 10.96 -5.03
N LEU A 112 -16.30 10.64 -6.30
CA LEU A 112 -15.72 9.48 -6.97
C LEU A 112 -14.21 9.64 -7.19
N GLU A 113 -13.73 10.85 -7.48
CA GLU A 113 -12.29 11.14 -7.56
C GLU A 113 -11.59 11.01 -6.20
N LYS A 114 -12.25 11.42 -5.11
CA LYS A 114 -11.76 11.16 -3.74
C LYS A 114 -11.66 9.65 -3.48
N ALA A 115 -12.65 8.87 -3.91
CA ALA A 115 -12.62 7.41 -3.78
C ALA A 115 -11.46 6.77 -4.55
N LYS A 116 -11.17 7.23 -5.78
CA LYS A 116 -10.03 6.75 -6.59
C LYS A 116 -8.70 7.07 -5.91
N THR A 117 -8.52 8.32 -5.50
CA THR A 117 -7.29 8.78 -4.81
C THR A 117 -7.04 7.97 -3.54
N GLU A 118 -8.07 7.81 -2.71
CA GLU A 118 -7.92 7.06 -1.45
C GLU A 118 -7.72 5.56 -1.68
N LEU A 119 -8.28 4.99 -2.76
CA LEU A 119 -8.02 3.60 -3.14
C LEU A 119 -6.56 3.40 -3.54
N ASP A 120 -5.95 4.34 -4.25
CA ASP A 120 -4.54 4.25 -4.63
C ASP A 120 -3.61 4.44 -3.42
N ASN A 121 -3.93 5.37 -2.52
CA ASN A 121 -3.24 5.48 -1.23
C ASN A 121 -3.33 4.18 -0.42
N LEU A 122 -4.52 3.58 -0.39
CA LEU A 122 -4.76 2.33 0.32
C LEU A 122 -3.94 1.15 -0.27
N LYS A 123 -3.76 1.08 -1.60
CA LYS A 123 -2.87 0.09 -2.24
C LYS A 123 -1.43 0.26 -1.75
N THR A 124 -0.94 1.49 -1.71
CA THR A 124 0.42 1.81 -1.22
C THR A 124 0.58 1.46 0.25
N ASN A 125 -0.35 1.91 1.10
CA ASN A 125 -0.34 1.63 2.53
C ASN A 125 -0.37 0.13 2.85
N LEU A 126 -1.06 -0.68 2.03
CA LEU A 126 -1.05 -2.12 2.18
C LEU A 126 0.33 -2.71 1.92
N GLU A 127 0.98 -2.33 0.82
CA GLU A 127 2.31 -2.87 0.49
C GLU A 127 3.36 -2.44 1.52
N ASP A 128 3.30 -1.20 2.01
CA ASP A 128 4.15 -0.72 3.10
C ASP A 128 3.91 -1.50 4.41
N MET A 129 2.64 -1.75 4.76
CA MET A 129 2.27 -2.60 5.90
C MET A 129 2.79 -4.03 5.74
N LEU A 130 2.73 -4.60 4.53
CA LEU A 130 3.23 -5.96 4.27
C LEU A 130 4.76 -6.04 4.29
N ALA A 131 5.45 -4.95 3.97
CA ALA A 131 6.92 -4.85 4.02
C ALA A 131 7.47 -4.59 5.43
N SER A 132 6.64 -4.09 6.35
CA SER A 132 7.02 -3.82 7.76
C SER A 132 7.40 -5.09 8.54
N ASP A 133 8.31 -4.95 9.50
CA ASP A 133 8.67 -5.99 10.46
C ASP A 133 7.49 -6.39 11.35
N ASN A 134 6.58 -5.45 11.64
CA ASN A 134 5.37 -5.65 12.43
C ASN A 134 4.11 -5.19 11.68
N PRO A 135 3.62 -5.97 10.68
CA PRO A 135 2.43 -5.61 9.88
C PRO A 135 1.15 -5.42 10.69
N ARG A 136 1.11 -5.92 11.92
CA ARG A 136 -0.07 -5.85 12.79
C ARG A 136 -0.37 -4.42 13.23
N ASP A 137 0.65 -3.62 13.45
CA ASP A 137 0.52 -2.30 14.05
C ASP A 137 -0.14 -1.32 13.05
N ASN A 138 0.21 -1.45 11.77
CA ASN A 138 -0.29 -0.60 10.69
C ASN A 138 -1.58 -1.14 10.02
N PHE A 139 -2.06 -2.33 10.43
CA PHE A 139 -3.24 -2.95 9.82
C PHE A 139 -4.53 -2.16 10.10
N GLN A 140 -4.58 -1.44 11.21
CA GLN A 140 -5.73 -0.61 11.56
C GLN A 140 -5.90 0.55 10.56
N ASP A 141 -4.80 1.12 10.09
CA ASP A 141 -4.80 2.24 9.14
C ASP A 141 -5.32 1.80 7.77
N VAL A 142 -4.84 0.65 7.27
CA VAL A 142 -5.37 0.02 6.04
C VAL A 142 -6.87 -0.22 6.14
N ARG A 143 -7.37 -0.67 7.30
CA ARG A 143 -8.82 -0.84 7.52
C ARG A 143 -9.58 0.47 7.51
N ASN A 144 -9.02 1.52 8.08
CA ASN A 144 -9.66 2.83 8.14
C ASN A 144 -9.73 3.45 6.74
N SER A 145 -8.62 3.45 5.98
CA SER A 145 -8.62 3.88 4.58
C SER A 145 -9.61 3.11 3.73
N LEU A 146 -9.71 1.78 3.89
CA LEU A 146 -10.72 0.99 3.19
C LEU A 146 -12.16 1.43 3.51
N LYS A 147 -12.47 1.73 4.78
CA LYS A 147 -13.79 2.24 5.17
C LYS A 147 -14.05 3.60 4.52
N THR A 148 -13.05 4.46 4.45
CA THR A 148 -13.13 5.77 3.80
C THR A 148 -13.45 5.63 2.31
N VAL A 149 -12.74 4.77 1.58
CA VAL A 149 -13.04 4.47 0.16
C VAL A 149 -14.48 4.02 -0.03
N ILE A 150 -14.95 3.08 0.80
CA ILE A 150 -16.34 2.58 0.75
C ILE A 150 -17.33 3.70 1.08
N GLY A 151 -17.00 4.59 2.01
CA GLY A 151 -17.79 5.77 2.36
C GLY A 151 -18.00 6.67 1.14
N TYR A 152 -16.92 7.07 0.47
CA TYR A 152 -17.00 7.90 -0.74
C TYR A 152 -17.81 7.23 -1.86
N ILE A 153 -17.64 5.92 -2.10
CA ILE A 153 -18.44 5.20 -3.11
C ILE A 153 -19.93 5.23 -2.79
N ARG A 154 -20.31 5.05 -1.52
CA ARG A 154 -21.72 5.11 -1.09
C ARG A 154 -22.29 6.51 -1.25
N GLU A 155 -21.51 7.53 -0.92
CA GLU A 155 -21.91 8.92 -1.06
C GLU A 155 -22.08 9.31 -2.53
N ALA A 156 -21.13 8.98 -3.39
CA ALA A 156 -21.25 9.18 -4.84
C ALA A 156 -22.49 8.48 -5.41
N HIS A 157 -22.72 7.21 -5.03
CA HIS A 157 -23.93 6.49 -5.44
C HIS A 157 -25.23 7.17 -4.97
N LYS A 158 -25.25 7.67 -3.73
CA LYS A 158 -26.40 8.40 -3.18
C LYS A 158 -26.68 9.67 -4.00
N SER A 159 -25.66 10.46 -4.31
CA SER A 159 -25.81 11.65 -5.15
C SER A 159 -26.36 11.31 -6.53
N LEU A 160 -25.86 10.24 -7.16
CA LEU A 160 -26.39 9.79 -8.46
C LEU A 160 -27.85 9.33 -8.38
N ALA A 161 -28.26 8.67 -7.29
CA ALA A 161 -29.65 8.30 -7.08
C ALA A 161 -30.57 9.53 -6.97
N ILE A 162 -30.11 10.59 -6.28
CA ILE A 162 -30.82 11.87 -6.18
C ILE A 162 -30.93 12.52 -7.56
N ALA A 163 -29.81 12.60 -8.32
CA ALA A 163 -29.81 13.16 -9.67
C ALA A 163 -30.81 12.44 -10.59
N ILE A 164 -30.89 11.11 -10.52
CA ILE A 164 -31.88 10.32 -11.27
C ILE A 164 -33.31 10.65 -10.85
N GLY A 165 -33.55 10.84 -9.55
CA GLY A 165 -34.85 11.26 -9.02
C GLY A 165 -35.28 12.61 -9.60
N ASN A 166 -34.38 13.59 -9.56
CA ASN A 166 -34.62 14.93 -10.08
C ASN A 166 -34.87 14.92 -11.59
N ILE A 167 -34.09 14.17 -12.37
CA ILE A 167 -34.33 13.96 -13.81
C ILE A 167 -35.71 13.36 -14.09
N LYS A 168 -36.16 12.41 -13.26
CA LYS A 168 -37.49 11.83 -13.42
C LYS A 168 -38.56 12.89 -13.19
N GLY A 169 -38.44 13.68 -12.12
CA GLY A 169 -39.35 14.79 -11.81
C GLY A 169 -39.49 15.80 -12.96
N LEU A 170 -38.36 16.17 -13.60
CA LEU A 170 -38.33 17.02 -14.81
C LEU A 170 -39.16 16.47 -15.97
N ARG A 171 -39.31 15.15 -16.07
CA ARG A 171 -40.07 14.53 -17.17
C ARG A 171 -41.56 14.40 -16.91
N VAL A 172 -41.99 14.23 -15.66
CA VAL A 172 -43.40 13.95 -15.34
C VAL A 172 -44.24 15.19 -15.05
N GLY A 173 -43.63 16.39 -15.08
CA GLY A 173 -44.35 17.64 -14.81
C GLY A 173 -44.76 17.79 -13.34
N ASP A 174 -44.11 17.07 -12.43
CA ASP A 174 -44.45 17.03 -11.00
C ASP A 174 -43.99 18.27 -10.22
N PHE A 175 -43.57 19.35 -10.88
CA PHE A 175 -43.32 20.64 -10.23
C PHE A 175 -44.65 21.37 -10.04
N LYS A 176 -45.38 20.99 -9.00
CA LYS A 176 -46.47 21.77 -8.39
C LYS A 176 -46.19 22.02 -6.92
#